data_AF-A0AAF0I0L0-F1
#
_entry.id   AF-A0AAF0I0L0-F1
#
_cell.length_a   1.000
_cell.length_b   1.000
_cell.length_c   1.000
_cell.angle_alpha   90.00
_cell.angle_beta   90.00
_cell.angle_gamma   90.00
#
_symmetry.space_group_name_H-M   'P 1'
#
loop_
_entity.id
_entity.type
_entity.pdbx_description
1 polymer ?
#
loop_
_entity_poly.entity_id
_entity_poly.type
_entity_poly.pdbx_seq_one_letter_code
_entity_poly.pdbx_strand_id
1 'polypeptide(L)'
;MDAPLFPPATDFAQPRRLPQRLSAAETPIAILKTIPQAWAIVTREIPGMDRRVGGDQIRPHLNNFSLESLLPFGAVPRDAVARIDSQFLALGVEW
;
A
#
# COMPACT_ATOMS: atom_id res chain seq x y z
N MET A 1 30.94 -34.08 4.57
CA MET A 1 29.81 -33.83 3.64
C MET A 1 30.13 -32.52 2.94
N ASP A 2 30.41 -32.57 1.64
CA ASP A 2 30.56 -31.37 0.82
C ASP A 2 29.18 -30.83 0.45
N ALA A 3 28.97 -29.52 0.63
CA ALA A 3 27.75 -28.86 0.20
C ALA A 3 27.74 -28.72 -1.33
N PRO A 4 26.59 -28.89 -2.01
CA PRO A 4 26.50 -28.67 -3.44
C PRO A 4 26.84 -27.20 -3.78
N LEU A 5 27.85 -27.01 -4.63
CA LEU A 5 28.20 -25.71 -5.18
C LEU A 5 27.27 -25.40 -6.34
N PHE A 6 26.40 -24.39 -6.17
CA PHE A 6 25.58 -23.87 -7.26
C PHE A 6 26.43 -22.98 -8.16
N PRO A 7 26.31 -23.10 -9.50
CA PRO A 7 26.98 -22.19 -10.41
C PRO A 7 26.45 -20.76 -10.21
N PRO A 8 27.29 -19.73 -10.40
CA PRO A 8 26.85 -18.34 -10.34
C PRO A 8 25.75 -18.10 -11.38
N ALA A 9 24.73 -17.33 -11.02
CA ALA A 9 23.64 -16.97 -11.93
C ALA A 9 24.21 -16.21 -13.15
N THR A 10 23.99 -16.74 -14.35
CA THR A 10 24.56 -16.21 -15.59
C THR A 10 23.97 -14.85 -15.96
N ASP A 11 22.71 -14.58 -15.59
CA ASP A 11 22.01 -13.32 -15.86
C ASP A 11 21.03 -12.96 -14.75
N PHE A 12 21.01 -11.68 -14.35
CA PHE A 12 19.96 -11.13 -13.49
C PHE A 12 18.81 -10.62 -14.36
N ALA A 13 17.66 -11.29 -14.30
CA ALA A 13 16.42 -10.77 -14.86
C ALA A 13 15.74 -9.82 -13.88
N GLN A 14 15.51 -8.57 -14.27
CA GLN A 14 14.71 -7.66 -13.44
C GLN A 14 13.27 -8.15 -13.32
N PRO A 15 12.65 -8.07 -12.12
CA PRO A 15 11.24 -8.38 -11.96
C PRO A 15 10.38 -7.44 -12.81
N ARG A 16 9.44 -8.00 -13.58
CA ARG A 16 8.41 -7.20 -14.26
C ARG A 16 7.36 -6.78 -13.24
N ARG A 17 6.98 -5.50 -13.24
CA ARG A 17 5.81 -5.02 -12.51
C ARG A 17 4.55 -5.37 -13.29
N LEU A 18 3.67 -6.15 -12.69
CA LEU A 18 2.34 -6.42 -13.22
C LEU A 18 1.37 -5.37 -12.67
N PRO A 19 0.31 -4.99 -13.43
CA PRO A 19 -0.76 -4.18 -12.89
C PRO A 19 -1.30 -4.81 -11.61
N GLN A 20 -1.40 -4.02 -10.55
CA GLN A 20 -1.90 -4.47 -9.27
C GLN A 20 -3.26 -3.84 -8.99
N ARG A 21 -4.16 -4.61 -8.37
CA ARG A 21 -5.42 -4.05 -7.87
C ARG A 21 -5.15 -3.16 -6.66
N LEU A 22 -6.02 -2.17 -6.45
CA LEU A 22 -5.97 -1.38 -5.23
C LEU A 22 -6.26 -2.26 -4.00
N SER A 23 -5.46 -2.07 -2.96
CA SER A 23 -5.54 -2.79 -1.68
C SER A 23 -5.07 -1.87 -0.56
N ALA A 24 -5.78 -1.87 0.55
CA ALA A 24 -5.38 -1.16 1.77
C ALA A 24 -4.13 -1.80 2.41
N ALA A 25 -3.84 -3.07 2.10
CA ALA A 25 -2.69 -3.82 2.59
C ALA A 25 -1.41 -3.54 1.79
N GLU A 26 -1.54 -3.43 0.47
CA GLU A 26 -0.38 -3.45 -0.44
C GLU A 26 -0.17 -2.12 -1.17
N THR A 27 -1.22 -1.36 -1.45
CA THR A 27 -1.09 -0.10 -2.19
C THR A 27 -0.46 0.98 -1.31
N PRO A 28 0.65 1.60 -1.72
CA PRO A 28 1.24 2.70 -0.98
C PRO A 28 0.28 3.89 -0.90
N ILE A 29 0.27 4.56 0.24
CA ILE A 29 -0.56 5.75 0.48
C ILE A 29 -0.26 6.84 -0.55
N ALA A 30 0.99 6.98 -0.99
CA ALA A 30 1.36 7.91 -2.06
C ALA A 30 0.60 7.61 -3.36
N ILE A 31 0.47 6.33 -3.75
CA ILE A 31 -0.30 5.92 -4.92
C ILE A 31 -1.79 6.18 -4.71
N LEU A 32 -2.34 5.82 -3.54
CA LEU A 32 -3.75 6.10 -3.21
C LEU A 32 -4.10 7.60 -3.34
N LYS A 33 -3.17 8.49 -2.96
CA LYS A 33 -3.36 9.95 -3.11
C LYS A 33 -3.35 10.44 -4.56
N THR A 34 -2.73 9.69 -5.48
CA THR A 34 -2.76 10.01 -6.92
C THR A 34 -4.08 9.62 -7.60
N ILE A 35 -4.94 8.84 -6.93
CA ILE A 35 -6.21 8.34 -7.45
C ILE A 35 -7.35 9.01 -6.65
N PRO A 36 -7.99 10.09 -7.17
CA PRO A 36 -8.95 10.88 -6.40
C PRO A 36 -10.12 10.06 -5.83
N GLN A 37 -10.60 9.08 -6.60
CA GLN A 37 -11.70 8.21 -6.17
C GLN A 37 -11.30 7.28 -5.03
N ALA A 38 -10.09 6.73 -5.06
CA ALA A 38 -9.54 5.92 -3.98
C ALA A 38 -9.31 6.78 -2.73
N TRP A 39 -8.74 7.97 -2.88
CA TRP A 39 -8.52 8.88 -1.75
C TRP A 39 -9.82 9.36 -1.10
N ALA A 40 -10.88 9.55 -1.89
CA ALA A 40 -12.21 9.89 -1.37
C ALA A 40 -12.77 8.77 -0.47
N ILE A 41 -12.58 7.50 -0.84
CA ILE A 41 -12.95 6.36 0.01
C ILE A 41 -12.17 6.38 1.31
N VAL A 42 -10.84 6.54 1.23
CA VAL A 42 -9.95 6.55 2.41
C VAL A 42 -10.35 7.65 3.38
N THR A 43 -10.55 8.87 2.89
CA THR A 43 -10.89 10.03 3.74
C THR A 43 -12.31 9.97 4.30
N ARG A 44 -13.23 9.29 3.62
CA ARG A 44 -14.58 9.00 4.13
C ARG A 44 -14.54 7.98 5.27
N GLU A 45 -13.81 6.89 5.11
CA GLU A 45 -13.72 5.81 6.11
C GLU A 45 -12.81 6.19 7.29
N ILE A 46 -11.82 7.06 7.07
CA ILE A 46 -10.85 7.51 8.07
C ILE A 46 -10.83 9.05 8.09
N PRO A 47 -11.79 9.70 8.75
CA PRO A 47 -11.83 11.17 8.84
C PRO A 47 -10.53 11.73 9.43
N GLY A 48 -9.96 12.74 8.77
CA GLY A 48 -8.70 13.38 9.18
C GLY A 48 -7.43 12.67 8.72
N MET A 49 -7.53 11.68 7.83
CA MET A 49 -6.36 10.94 7.32
C MET A 49 -5.28 11.86 6.73
N ASP A 50 -5.66 12.90 5.99
CA ASP A 50 -4.70 13.87 5.42
C ASP A 50 -3.79 14.51 6.46
N ARG A 51 -4.32 14.82 7.65
CA ARG A 51 -3.50 15.37 8.76
C ARG A 51 -2.56 14.31 9.33
N ARG A 52 -3.02 13.07 9.46
CA ARG A 52 -2.21 11.96 10.01
C ARG A 52 -1.00 11.64 9.12
N VAL A 53 -1.22 11.58 7.80
CA VAL A 53 -0.15 11.26 6.83
C VAL A 53 0.66 12.48 6.40
N GLY A 54 0.20 13.69 6.72
CA GLY A 54 0.85 14.95 6.38
C GLY A 54 1.96 15.39 7.35
N GLY A 55 2.09 14.74 8.51
CA GLY A 55 3.14 15.04 9.49
C GLY A 55 4.54 14.71 8.96
N ASP A 56 5.53 15.52 9.35
CA ASP A 56 6.90 15.42 8.81
C ASP A 56 7.57 14.06 9.06
N GLN A 57 7.12 13.31 10.06
CA GLN A 57 7.61 11.96 10.37
C GLN A 57 7.06 10.88 9.43
N ILE A 58 5.83 11.02 8.92
CA ILE A 58 5.19 9.97 8.09
C ILE A 58 5.27 10.33 6.60
N ARG A 59 5.14 11.61 6.26
CA ARG A 59 5.14 12.11 4.87
C ARG A 59 6.29 11.57 3.99
N PRO A 60 7.56 11.48 4.43
CA PRO A 60 8.64 10.96 3.57
C PRO A 60 8.51 9.46 3.27
N HIS A 61 7.68 8.72 4.01
CA HIS A 61 7.58 7.27 3.92
C HIS A 61 6.29 6.78 3.23
N LEU A 62 5.47 7.69 2.69
CA LEU A 62 4.18 7.32 2.07
C LEU A 62 4.30 6.44 0.82
N ASN A 63 5.47 6.39 0.18
CA ASN A 63 5.75 5.46 -0.91
C ASN A 63 5.96 4.01 -0.43
N ASN A 64 6.18 3.80 0.87
CA ASN A 64 6.46 2.50 1.46
C ASN A 64 5.37 2.04 2.43
N PHE A 65 4.53 2.95 2.94
CA PHE A 65 3.43 2.62 3.83
C PHE A 65 2.12 2.43 3.07
N SER A 66 1.46 1.31 3.36
CA SER A 66 0.04 1.09 3.09
C SER A 66 -0.83 1.54 4.26
N LEU A 67 -2.16 1.50 4.10
CA LEU A 67 -3.08 1.81 5.21
C LEU A 67 -3.01 0.76 6.31
N GLU A 68 -2.85 -0.52 5.96
CA GLU A 68 -2.73 -1.60 6.93
C GLU A 68 -1.42 -1.49 7.74
N SER A 69 -0.35 -1.03 7.10
CA SER A 69 0.93 -0.75 7.77
C SER A 69 0.79 0.26 8.92
N LEU A 70 -0.28 1.06 8.92
CA LEU A 70 -0.57 2.06 9.94
C LEU A 70 -1.42 1.54 11.12
N LEU A 71 -1.92 0.30 11.05
CA LEU A 71 -2.67 -0.33 12.15
C LEU A 71 -1.88 -0.41 13.46
N PRO A 72 -0.59 -0.83 13.48
CA PRO A 72 0.16 -0.97 14.74
C PRO A 72 0.39 0.37 15.45
N PHE A 73 0.36 1.49 14.71
CA PHE A 73 0.53 2.83 15.25
C PHE A 73 -0.80 3.46 15.72
N GLY A 74 -1.92 2.74 15.60
CA GLY A 74 -3.25 3.26 15.94
C GLY A 74 -3.73 4.42 15.04
N ALA A 75 -3.04 4.67 13.93
CA ALA A 75 -3.37 5.76 13.02
C ALA A 75 -4.57 5.42 12.11
N VAL A 76 -4.87 4.12 11.95
CA VAL A 76 -5.98 3.61 11.15
C VAL A 76 -6.76 2.55 11.95
N PRO A 77 -8.11 2.56 11.92
CA PRO A 77 -8.94 1.50 12.50
C PRO A 77 -8.94 0.22 11.63
N ARG A 78 -8.90 -0.96 12.26
CA ARG A 78 -8.94 -2.25 11.54
C ARG A 78 -10.23 -2.46 10.73
N ASP A 79 -11.37 -2.04 11.28
CA ASP A 79 -12.67 -2.14 10.62
C ASP A 79 -12.77 -1.22 9.40
N ALA A 80 -12.12 -0.05 9.45
CA ALA A 80 -12.04 0.86 8.32
C ALA A 80 -11.22 0.26 7.17
N VAL A 81 -10.09 -0.42 7.45
CA VAL A 81 -9.27 -1.09 6.42
C VAL A 81 -10.11 -2.11 5.64
N ALA A 82 -10.85 -2.97 6.33
CA ALA A 82 -11.70 -3.97 5.67
C ALA A 82 -12.80 -3.34 4.80
N ARG A 83 -13.43 -2.25 5.26
CA ARG A 83 -14.42 -1.50 4.46
C ARG A 83 -13.78 -0.86 3.23
N ILE A 84 -12.58 -0.27 3.37
CA ILE A 84 -11.85 0.33 2.26
C ILE A 84 -11.52 -0.72 1.20
N ASP A 85 -11.02 -1.89 1.60
CA ASP A 85 -10.69 -2.97 0.66
C ASP A 85 -11.91 -3.42 -0.15
N SER A 86 -13.07 -3.61 0.51
CA SER A 86 -14.31 -3.96 -0.21
C SER A 86 -14.70 -2.91 -1.26
N GLN A 87 -14.44 -1.63 -0.98
CA GLN A 87 -14.76 -0.53 -1.89
C GLN A 87 -13.72 -0.39 -3.02
N PHE A 88 -12.45 -0.69 -2.74
CA PHE A 88 -11.41 -0.77 -3.77
C PHE A 88 -11.67 -1.90 -4.76
N LEU A 89 -12.14 -3.05 -4.28
CA LEU A 89 -12.59 -4.15 -5.15
C LEU A 89 -13.73 -3.72 -6.08
N ALA A 90 -14.68 -2.93 -5.56
CA ALA A 90 -15.80 -2.41 -6.36
C ALA A 90 -15.38 -1.32 -7.36
N LEU A 91 -14.32 -0.58 -7.09
CA LEU A 91 -13.77 0.44 -8.00
C LEU A 91 -13.14 -0.15 -9.26
N GLY A 92 -12.56 -1.35 -9.17
CA GLY A 92 -11.95 -2.03 -10.31
C GLY A 92 -10.74 -1.32 -10.94
N VAL A 93 -10.10 -0.41 -10.19
CA VAL A 93 -8.92 0.34 -10.65
C VAL A 93 -7.65 -0.45 -10.37
N GLU A 94 -6.73 -0.44 -11.35
CA GLU A 94 -5.40 -1.05 -11.28
C GLU A 94 -4.31 0.03 -11.33
N TRP A 95 -3.13 -0.25 -10.77
CA TRP A 95 -2.00 0.67 -10.65
C TRP A 95 -0.64 -0.01 -10.89
#